data_AF-A0A520GTA5-F1
#
_entry.id   AF-A0A520GTA5-F1
#
_cell.length_a   1.000
_cell.length_b   1.000
_cell.length_c   1.000
_cell.angle_alpha   90.00
_cell.angle_beta   90.00
_cell.angle_gamma   90.00
#
_symmetry.space_group_name_H-M   'P 1'
#
loop_
_entity.id
_entity.type
_entity.pdbx_description
1 polymer ?
#
loop_
_entity_poly.entity_id
_entity_poly.type
_entity_poly.pdbx_seq_one_letter_code
_entity_poly.pdbx_strand_id
1 'polypeptide(L)'
;PFGALDEQTKMEMHAELVRIWRESQATIVFVTHGIDESLALGTHVAVMSARPGRIRELLPIHLERPRDPTSAQFNDYKRHILNLLRPEAAVAA
;
A
#
# COMPACT_ATOMS: atom_id res chain seq x y z
N PRO A 1 -2.56 7.66 -4.72
CA PRO A 1 -2.15 8.97 -5.29
C PRO A 1 -1.14 8.70 -6.38
N PHE A 2 -1.01 9.61 -7.34
CA PHE A 2 -0.49 9.33 -8.68
C PHE A 2 -1.46 8.53 -9.57
N GLY A 3 -2.68 8.24 -9.10
CA GLY A 3 -3.70 7.54 -9.88
C GLY A 3 -4.25 8.31 -11.10
N ALA A 4 -3.87 9.58 -11.27
CA ALA A 4 -4.19 10.38 -12.47
C ALA A 4 -3.05 10.39 -13.50
N LEU A 5 -1.92 9.74 -13.21
CA LEU A 5 -0.77 9.63 -14.10
C LEU A 5 -0.85 8.33 -14.90
N ASP A 6 -0.22 8.29 -16.06
CA ASP A 6 0.03 7.03 -16.76
C ASP A 6 0.98 6.14 -15.94
N GLU A 7 0.96 4.84 -16.19
CA GLU A 7 1.70 3.87 -15.36
C GLU A 7 3.21 4.09 -15.40
N GLN A 8 3.79 4.56 -16.51
CA GLN A 8 5.22 4.84 -16.58
C GLN A 8 5.59 6.04 -15.70
N THR A 9 4.91 7.18 -15.90
CA THR A 9 5.15 8.39 -15.09
C THR A 9 4.90 8.13 -13.60
N LYS A 10 3.89 7.32 -13.28
CA LYS A 10 3.59 6.91 -11.91
C LYS A 10 4.73 6.12 -11.27
N MET A 11 5.33 5.16 -11.99
CA MET A 11 6.49 4.41 -11.51
C MET A 11 7.69 5.33 -11.24
N GLU A 12 7.94 6.31 -12.12
CA GLU A 12 8.99 7.31 -11.93
C GLU A 12 8.74 8.16 -10.68
N MET A 13 7.52 8.64 -10.47
CA MET A 13 7.14 9.38 -9.27
C MET A 13 7.25 8.56 -7.98
N HIS A 14 6.93 7.27 -8.04
CA HIS A 14 7.10 6.36 -6.91
C HIS A 14 8.59 6.22 -6.54
N ALA A 15 9.46 6.02 -7.53
CA ALA A 15 10.90 5.94 -7.32
C ALA A 15 11.46 7.24 -6.71
N GLU A 16 10.99 8.38 -7.21
CA GLU A 16 11.47 9.68 -6.75
C GLU A 16 11.01 10.00 -5.32
N LEU A 17 9.78 9.64 -4.96
CA LEU A 17 9.29 9.75 -3.61
C LEU A 17 10.14 8.92 -2.63
N VAL A 18 10.52 7.70 -3.01
CA VAL A 18 11.40 6.84 -2.20
C VAL A 18 12.79 7.44 -2.05
N ARG A 19 13.34 8.07 -3.10
CA ARG A 19 14.63 8.77 -3.06
C ARG A 19 14.58 9.94 -2.07
N ILE A 20 13.60 10.84 -2.21
CA ILE A 20 13.41 12.01 -1.33
C ILE A 20 13.21 11.57 0.12
N TRP A 21 12.43 10.52 0.37
CA TRP A 21 12.24 9.98 1.71
C TRP A 21 13.56 9.51 2.34
N ARG A 22 14.39 8.78 1.57
CA ARG A 22 15.71 8.33 2.03
C ARG A 22 16.68 9.48 2.30
N GLU A 23 16.60 10.57 1.56
CA GLU A 23 17.49 11.73 1.77
C GLU A 23 17.01 12.61 2.93
N SER A 24 15.72 12.86 3.02
CA SER A 24 15.13 13.74 4.03
C SER A 24 15.02 13.08 5.41
N GLN A 25 14.96 11.75 5.49
CA GLN A 25 14.64 10.99 6.71
C GLN A 25 13.32 11.42 7.37
N ALA A 26 12.44 12.10 6.62
CA ALA A 26 11.17 12.57 7.12
C ALA A 26 10.19 11.40 7.33
N THR A 27 9.27 11.55 8.28
CA THR A 27 8.11 10.66 8.38
C THR A 27 7.04 11.12 7.38
N ILE A 28 6.71 10.26 6.42
CA ILE A 28 5.71 10.54 5.39
C ILE A 28 4.47 9.69 5.65
N VAL A 29 3.30 10.33 5.68
CA VAL A 29 2.00 9.66 5.69
C VAL A 29 1.33 9.88 4.35
N PHE A 30 0.87 8.80 3.73
CA PHE A 30 0.29 8.80 2.40
C PHE A 30 -1.02 8.02 2.39
N VAL A 31 -2.05 8.61 1.79
CA VAL A 31 -3.39 8.00 1.71
C VAL A 31 -3.66 7.57 0.28
N THR A 32 -3.91 6.28 0.05
CA THR A 32 -4.20 5.73 -1.28
C THR A 32 -5.39 4.77 -1.28
N HIS A 33 -6.05 4.68 -2.44
CA HIS A 33 -6.99 3.60 -2.75
C HIS A 33 -6.32 2.42 -3.48
N GLY A 34 -5.05 2.57 -3.91
CA GLY A 34 -4.29 1.54 -4.62
C GLY A 34 -3.49 0.65 -3.68
N ILE A 35 -3.83 -0.64 -3.63
CA ILE A 35 -3.11 -1.63 -2.80
C ILE A 35 -1.66 -1.73 -3.26
N ASP A 36 -1.43 -1.81 -4.57
CA ASP A 36 -0.08 -1.93 -5.12
C ASP A 36 0.79 -0.71 -4.77
N GLU A 37 0.20 0.50 -4.76
CA GLU A 37 0.92 1.71 -4.34
C GLU A 37 1.27 1.67 -2.85
N SER A 38 0.33 1.22 -2.01
CA SER A 38 0.56 1.09 -0.57
C SER A 38 1.70 0.10 -0.28
N LEU A 39 1.76 -1.00 -1.03
CA LEU A 39 2.80 -2.02 -0.91
C LEU A 39 4.10 -1.66 -1.62
N ALA A 40 4.09 -0.79 -2.63
CA ALA A 40 5.31 -0.29 -3.26
C ALA A 40 6.00 0.77 -2.39
N LEU A 41 5.21 1.64 -1.75
CA LEU A 41 5.72 2.84 -1.07
C LEU A 41 5.78 2.72 0.46
N GLY A 42 4.86 1.99 1.08
CA GLY A 42 4.72 1.96 2.54
C GLY A 42 5.75 1.09 3.25
N THR A 43 6.34 1.58 4.34
CA THR A 43 7.02 0.71 5.33
C THR A 43 6.01 0.11 6.30
N HIS A 44 4.91 0.82 6.54
CA HIS A 44 3.73 0.35 7.24
C HIS A 44 2.49 0.69 6.41
N VAL A 45 1.50 -0.21 6.42
CA VAL A 45 0.22 -0.02 5.73
C VAL A 45 -0.91 -0.12 6.75
N ALA A 46 -1.59 1.00 6.99
CA ALA A 46 -2.82 1.03 7.77
C ALA A 46 -4.02 0.77 6.87
N VAL A 47 -4.75 -0.32 7.09
CA VAL A 47 -5.98 -0.64 6.36
C VAL A 47 -7.17 -0.10 7.13
N MET A 48 -7.97 0.76 6.48
CA MET A 48 -9.14 1.38 7.11
C MET A 48 -10.43 0.64 6.76
N SER A 49 -11.35 0.50 7.72
CA SER A 49 -12.73 0.07 7.48
C SER A 49 -13.53 1.20 6.83
N ALA A 50 -14.51 0.82 5.98
CA ALA A 50 -15.34 1.80 5.28
C ALA A 50 -16.23 2.61 6.23
N ARG A 51 -17.01 1.95 7.09
CA ARG A 51 -17.90 2.58 8.09
C ARG A 51 -18.11 1.66 9.30
N PRO A 52 -17.94 2.15 10.55
CA PRO A 52 -17.29 3.42 10.91
C PRO A 52 -15.80 3.39 10.52
N GLY A 53 -15.21 4.55 10.18
CA GLY A 53 -13.80 4.66 9.80
C GLY A 53 -12.88 4.34 10.98
N ARG A 54 -12.26 3.16 10.96
CA ARG A 54 -11.32 2.67 11.98
C ARG A 54 -10.17 1.98 11.27
N ILE A 55 -9.01 1.96 11.90
CA ILE A 55 -7.91 1.11 11.44
C ILE A 55 -8.29 -0.32 11.78
N ARG A 56 -8.49 -1.17 10.76
CA ARG A 56 -8.68 -2.62 10.95
C ARG A 56 -7.37 -3.28 11.33
N GLU A 57 -6.29 -2.89 10.65
CA GLU A 57 -4.97 -3.45 10.87
C GLU A 57 -3.88 -2.45 10.47
N LEU A 58 -2.77 -2.46 11.20
CA LEU A 58 -1.54 -1.76 10.85
C LEU A 58 -0.46 -2.81 10.54
N LEU A 59 -0.11 -2.94 9.26
CA LEU A 59 0.79 -3.98 8.78
C LEU A 59 2.21 -3.42 8.60
N PRO A 60 3.24 -3.98 9.26
CA PRO A 60 4.62 -3.74 8.87
C PRO A 60 4.92 -4.49 7.56
N ILE A 61 5.55 -3.81 6.60
CA ILE A 61 5.88 -4.39 5.29
C ILE A 61 7.36 -4.75 5.24
N HIS A 62 7.65 -6.03 5.44
CA HIS A 62 9.01 -6.58 5.44
C HIS A 62 9.49 -6.98 4.04
N LEU A 63 9.17 -6.17 3.03
CA LEU A 63 9.67 -6.36 1.66
C LEU A 63 10.85 -5.43 1.42
N GLU A 64 12.01 -6.00 1.08
CA GLU A 64 13.21 -5.27 0.73
C GLU A 64 13.00 -4.43 -0.54
N ARG A 65 13.73 -3.30 -0.63
CA ARG A 65 13.69 -2.42 -1.81
C ARG A 65 14.91 -2.70 -2.70
N PRO A 66 14.76 -2.76 -4.03
CA PRO A 66 13.53 -2.52 -4.80
C PRO A 66 12.53 -3.66 -4.67
N ARG A 67 11.24 -3.31 -4.54
CA ARG A 67 10.17 -4.29 -4.37
C ARG A 67 9.73 -4.80 -5.74
N ASP A 68 9.71 -6.12 -5.91
CA ASP A 68 9.15 -6.76 -7.10
C ASP A 68 7.64 -7.01 -6.89
N PRO A 69 6.76 -6.31 -7.65
CA PRO A 69 5.30 -6.47 -7.53
C PRO A 69 4.81 -7.85 -7.99
N THR A 70 5.65 -8.62 -8.69
CA THR A 70 5.32 -9.97 -9.17
C THR A 70 5.75 -11.07 -8.20
N SER A 71 6.56 -10.73 -7.19
CA SER A 71 7.05 -11.70 -6.21
C SER A 71 5.92 -12.35 -5.40
N ALA A 72 6.16 -13.59 -4.95
CA ALA A 72 5.19 -14.32 -4.13
C ALA A 72 4.85 -13.57 -2.84
N GLN A 73 5.87 -13.06 -2.13
CA GLN A 73 5.68 -12.32 -0.87
C GLN A 73 4.85 -11.05 -1.07
N PHE A 74 5.07 -10.30 -2.15
CA PHE A 74 4.26 -9.12 -2.46
C PHE A 74 2.79 -9.50 -2.66
N ASN A 75 2.56 -10.57 -3.43
CA ASN A 75 1.22 -11.09 -3.66
C ASN A 75 0.54 -11.61 -2.38
N ASP A 76 1.31 -12.14 -1.42
CA ASP A 76 0.80 -12.55 -0.11
C ASP A 76 0.26 -11.37 0.68
N TYR A 77 1.02 -10.27 0.79
CA TYR A 77 0.54 -9.03 1.39
C TYR A 77 -0.69 -8.47 0.67
N LYS A 78 -0.68 -8.47 -0.67
CA LYS A 78 -1.80 -8.00 -1.49
C LYS A 78 -3.07 -8.79 -1.20
N ARG A 79 -2.98 -10.12 -1.14
CA ARG A 79 -4.11 -10.99 -0.82
C ARG A 79 -4.63 -10.74 0.60
N HIS A 80 -3.74 -10.54 1.57
CA HIS A 80 -4.14 -10.21 2.94
C HIS A 80 -4.91 -8.88 3.01
N ILE A 81 -4.37 -7.82 2.42
CA ILE A 81 -5.03 -6.50 2.39
C ILE A 81 -6.38 -6.58 1.67
N LEU A 82 -6.47 -7.31 0.55
CA LEU A 82 -7.73 -7.54 -0.15
C LEU A 82 -8.77 -8.21 0.76
N ASN A 83 -8.37 -9.21 1.55
CA ASN A 83 -9.26 -9.87 2.49
C ASN A 83 -9.72 -8.91 3.61
N LEU A 84 -8.85 -8.05 4.11
CA LEU A 84 -9.21 -7.01 5.08
C LEU A 84 -10.16 -5.94 4.53
N LEU A 85 -10.17 -5.72 3.22
CA LEU A 85 -11.09 -4.78 2.57
C LEU A 85 -12.44 -5.43 2.23
N ARG A 86 -12.55 -6.77 2.25
CA ARG A 86 -13.83 -7.44 2.04
C ARG A 86 -14.81 -7.04 3.15
N PRO A 87 -16.04 -6.63 2.79
CA PRO A 87 -17.06 -6.36 3.79
C PRO A 87 -17.40 -7.63 4.57
N GLU A 88 -17.53 -7.51 5.90
CA GLU A 88 -17.90 -8.62 6.80
C GLU A 88 -19.25 -9.26 6.43
N ALA A 89 -20.09 -8.57 5.66
CA ALA A 89 -21.42 -9.01 5.24
C ALA A 89 -21.45 -10.23 4.30
N ALA A 90 -20.31 -10.74 3.82
CA ALA A 90 -20.26 -11.87 2.89
C ALA A 90 -20.16 -13.26 3.57
N VAL A 91 -20.12 -13.34 4.90
CA VAL A 91 -19.98 -14.62 5.64
C VAL A 91 -21.29 -15.03 6.35
N ALA A 92 -22.35 -14.23 6.21
CA ALA A 92 -23.67 -14.53 6.77
C ALA A 92 -24.73 -14.58 5.66
N ALA A 93 -24.68 -15.62 4.83
CA ALA A 93 -25.78 -16.03 3.95
C ALA A 93 -25.71 -17.55 3.72
#